data_AF-A0A496X376-F1
#
_entry.id   AF-A0A496X376-F1
#
_cell.length_a   1.000
_cell.length_b   1.000
_cell.length_c   1.000
_cell.angle_alpha   90.00
_cell.angle_beta   90.00
_cell.angle_gamma   90.00
#
_symmetry.space_group_name_H-M   'P 1'
#
loop_
_entity.id
_entity.type
_entity.pdbx_description
1 polymer ?
#
loop_
_entity_poly.entity_id
_entity_poly.type
_entity_poly.pdbx_seq_one_letter_code
_entity_poly.pdbx_strand_id
1 'polypeptide(L)'
;MPVNASQLFKNIPEGDPLGFWANHGLDYNRLTEFLDLDKSALSKLGGVSKSSVRLDERIPRDLKDRMEQIAVICSLVAEHFNGDAEKTALWFKTLNPMLGNISPRDMIRLGRYKKLQKFIISAKTSYAPPKG
;
A
#
# COMPACT_ATOMS: atom_id res chain seq x y z
N MET A 1 9.75 27.52 8.54
CA MET A 1 9.19 27.15 7.22
C MET A 1 7.69 27.01 7.38
N PRO A 2 6.84 27.77 6.69
CA PRO A 2 5.39 27.57 6.76
C PRO A 2 5.05 26.21 6.14
N VAL A 3 4.23 25.43 6.83
CA VAL A 3 3.70 24.17 6.31
C VAL A 3 2.67 24.53 5.24
N ASN A 4 2.95 24.18 3.98
CA ASN A 4 1.96 24.33 2.92
C ASN A 4 0.87 23.27 3.13
N ALA A 5 -0.40 23.68 3.20
CA ALA A 5 -1.53 22.76 3.38
C ALA A 5 -1.53 21.64 2.32
N SER A 6 -1.08 21.92 1.08
CA SER A 6 -0.96 20.89 0.04
C SER A 6 0.09 19.83 0.35
N GLN A 7 1.12 20.14 1.14
CA GLN A 7 2.14 19.16 1.57
C GLN A 7 1.61 18.21 2.64
N LEU A 8 0.62 18.62 3.44
CA LEU A 8 0.05 17.80 4.51
C LEU A 8 -0.67 16.55 3.96
N PHE A 9 -1.30 16.68 2.78
CA PHE A 9 -2.12 15.63 2.19
C PHE A 9 -1.38 14.77 1.14
N LYS A 10 -0.08 14.99 0.90
CA LYS A 10 0.70 14.23 -0.11
C LYS A 10 0.82 12.73 0.18
N ASN A 11 0.46 12.29 1.37
CA ASN A 11 0.43 10.89 1.79
C ASN A 11 -0.96 10.24 1.61
N ILE A 12 -1.94 10.96 1.07
CA ILE A 12 -3.27 10.47 0.72
C ILE A 12 -3.40 10.51 -0.80
N PRO A 13 -3.90 9.45 -1.44
CA PRO A 13 -4.15 9.46 -2.87
C PRO A 13 -5.29 10.43 -3.22
N GLU A 14 -5.20 11.07 -4.38
CA GLU A 14 -6.20 11.98 -4.95
C GLU A 14 -7.45 11.26 -5.45
N GLY A 15 -7.35 9.95 -5.73
CA GLY A 15 -8.46 9.12 -6.18
C GLY A 15 -8.30 7.63 -5.85
N ASP A 16 -9.10 6.80 -6.52
CA ASP A 16 -9.07 5.34 -6.40
C ASP A 16 -8.68 4.67 -7.73
N PRO A 17 -7.43 4.83 -8.20
CA PRO A 17 -7.00 4.31 -9.49
C PRO A 17 -7.04 2.78 -9.59
N LEU A 18 -7.06 2.07 -8.46
CA LEU A 18 -7.06 0.61 -8.40
C LEU A 18 -8.46 0.03 -8.15
N GLY A 19 -9.46 0.88 -7.90
CA GLY A 19 -10.84 0.47 -7.63
C GLY A 19 -11.01 -0.27 -6.31
N PHE A 20 -10.19 0.04 -5.30
CA PHE A 20 -10.25 -0.61 -3.99
C PHE A 20 -11.40 -0.11 -3.12
N TRP A 21 -12.01 1.03 -3.42
CA TRP A 21 -12.96 1.73 -2.55
C TRP A 21 -14.39 1.82 -3.14
N ALA A 22 -14.67 1.09 -4.21
CA ALA A 22 -15.91 1.22 -4.98
C ALA A 22 -17.22 0.86 -4.22
N ASN A 23 -17.14 0.11 -3.11
CA ASN A 23 -18.30 -0.51 -2.45
C ASN A 23 -18.55 0.01 -1.02
N HIS A 24 -18.56 1.34 -0.80
CA HIS A 24 -18.76 1.95 0.54
C HIS A 24 -17.73 1.53 1.60
N GLY A 25 -16.55 1.11 1.17
CA GLY A 25 -15.47 0.62 2.01
C GLY A 25 -14.37 -0.03 1.18
N LEU A 26 -13.30 -0.44 1.86
CA LEU A 26 -12.19 -1.15 1.22
C LEU A 26 -12.63 -2.57 0.82
N ASP A 27 -12.48 -2.90 -0.45
CA ASP A 27 -12.53 -4.28 -0.94
C ASP A 27 -11.24 -5.01 -0.56
N TYR A 28 -11.27 -5.63 0.62
CA TYR A 28 -10.14 -6.39 1.15
C TYR A 28 -9.74 -7.56 0.25
N ASN A 29 -10.70 -8.22 -0.42
CA ASN A 29 -10.40 -9.36 -1.30
C ASN A 29 -9.63 -8.89 -2.52
N ARG A 30 -10.09 -7.82 -3.17
CA ARG A 30 -9.41 -7.21 -4.32
C ARG A 30 -7.99 -6.77 -3.98
N LEU A 31 -7.78 -6.16 -2.81
CA LEU A 31 -6.44 -5.80 -2.36
C LEU A 31 -5.56 -7.03 -2.16
N THR A 32 -6.08 -8.09 -1.55
CA THR A 32 -5.33 -9.33 -1.34
C THR A 32 -4.98 -10.03 -2.64
N GLU A 33 -5.88 -10.03 -3.62
CA GLU A 33 -5.62 -10.57 -4.95
C GLU A 33 -4.57 -9.76 -5.69
N PHE A 34 -4.68 -8.43 -5.67
CA PHE A 34 -3.73 -7.52 -6.31
C PHE A 34 -2.30 -7.72 -5.80
N LEU A 35 -2.14 -7.86 -4.48
CA LEU A 35 -0.85 -8.07 -3.83
C LEU A 35 -0.48 -9.54 -3.64
N ASP A 36 -1.34 -10.48 -4.06
CA ASP A 36 -1.15 -11.92 -3.87
C ASP A 36 -0.84 -12.25 -2.39
N LEU A 37 -1.66 -11.74 -1.46
CA LEU A 37 -1.49 -11.93 -0.02
C LEU A 37 -2.17 -13.21 0.44
N ASP A 38 -1.38 -14.13 0.98
CA ASP A 38 -1.89 -15.35 1.57
C ASP A 38 -2.30 -15.16 3.04
N LYS A 39 -2.95 -16.18 3.60
CA LYS A 39 -3.40 -16.18 5.01
C LYS A 39 -2.24 -16.02 6.01
N SER A 40 -1.02 -16.41 5.62
CA SER A 40 0.20 -16.25 6.41
C SER A 40 0.62 -14.79 6.49
N ALA A 41 0.63 -14.09 5.35
CA ALA A 41 0.89 -12.66 5.26
C ALA A 41 -0.17 -11.87 6.04
N LEU A 42 -1.45 -12.19 5.87
CA LEU A 42 -2.55 -11.53 6.58
C LEU A 42 -2.45 -11.73 8.11
N SER A 43 -2.04 -12.92 8.56
CA SER A 43 -1.79 -13.19 9.98
C SER A 43 -0.66 -12.32 10.53
N LYS A 44 0.46 -12.20 9.82
CA LYS A 44 1.58 -11.32 10.20
C LYS A 44 1.19 -9.86 10.17
N LEU A 45 0.43 -9.45 9.15
CA LEU A 45 -0.11 -8.10 9.04
C LEU A 45 -1.00 -7.82 10.23
N GLY A 46 -2.02 -8.62 10.52
CA GLY A 46 -2.94 -8.37 11.63
C GLY A 46 -2.37 -8.60 13.02
N GLY A 47 -1.21 -9.26 13.16
CA GLY A 47 -0.71 -9.67 14.47
C GLY A 47 -1.62 -10.70 15.16
N VAL A 48 -2.37 -11.48 14.36
CA VAL A 48 -3.35 -12.47 14.83
C VAL A 48 -2.97 -13.87 14.36
N SER A 49 -3.54 -14.91 14.98
CA SER A 49 -3.36 -16.28 14.50
C SER A 49 -3.90 -16.45 13.07
N LYS A 50 -3.33 -17.39 12.30
CA LYS A 50 -3.87 -17.74 10.97
C LYS A 50 -5.35 -18.09 11.02
N SER A 51 -5.81 -18.82 12.04
CA SER A 51 -7.22 -19.18 12.22
C SER A 51 -8.15 -17.98 12.41
N SER A 52 -7.63 -16.87 12.93
CA SER A 52 -8.39 -15.62 13.18
C SER A 52 -8.42 -14.68 11.98
N VAL A 53 -7.69 -14.98 10.90
CA VAL A 53 -7.70 -14.18 9.68
C VAL A 53 -9.05 -14.31 8.98
N ARG A 54 -9.73 -13.17 8.83
CA ARG A 54 -11.01 -12.99 8.14
C ARG A 54 -11.03 -11.62 7.47
N LEU A 55 -11.72 -11.51 6.33
CA LEU A 55 -11.85 -10.28 5.54
C LEU A 55 -13.32 -9.83 5.41
N ASP A 56 -14.19 -10.43 6.20
CA ASP A 56 -15.61 -10.06 6.31
C ASP A 56 -15.82 -8.99 7.40
N GLU A 57 -17.07 -8.71 7.75
CA GLU A 57 -17.46 -7.73 8.79
C GLU A 57 -16.81 -7.98 10.16
N ARG A 58 -16.32 -9.19 10.42
CA ARG A 58 -15.63 -9.57 11.66
C ARG A 58 -14.10 -9.57 11.51
N ILE A 59 -13.58 -8.88 10.50
CA ILE A 59 -12.14 -8.63 10.34
C ILE A 59 -11.54 -8.09 11.65
N PRO A 60 -10.41 -8.64 12.13
CA PRO A 60 -9.73 -8.07 13.29
C PRO A 60 -9.34 -6.61 13.04
N ARG A 61 -9.59 -5.73 14.02
CA ARG A 61 -9.33 -4.27 13.91
C ARG A 61 -7.91 -3.98 13.40
N ASP A 62 -6.90 -4.61 14.00
CA ASP A 62 -5.51 -4.44 13.59
C ASP A 62 -5.24 -4.86 12.14
N LEU A 63 -5.91 -5.90 11.63
CA LEU A 63 -5.79 -6.31 10.24
C LEU A 63 -6.45 -5.29 9.33
N LYS A 64 -7.67 -4.85 9.68
CA LYS A 64 -8.42 -3.81 8.95
C LYS A 64 -7.60 -2.55 8.78
N ASP A 65 -7.11 -1.97 9.88
CA ASP A 65 -6.37 -0.70 9.87
C ASP A 65 -5.11 -0.79 8.99
N ARG A 66 -4.44 -1.95 8.99
CA ARG A 66 -3.23 -2.18 8.21
C ARG A 66 -3.53 -2.40 6.73
N MET A 67 -4.63 -3.07 6.40
CA MET A 67 -5.07 -3.23 5.02
C MET A 67 -5.46 -1.89 4.39
N GLU A 68 -6.14 -1.02 5.13
CA GLU A 68 -6.46 0.35 4.70
C GLU A 68 -5.19 1.16 4.41
N GLN A 69 -4.18 1.08 5.29
CA GLN A 69 -2.89 1.72 5.05
C GLN A 69 -2.16 1.14 3.83
N ILE A 70 -2.25 -0.16 3.60
CA ILE A 70 -1.66 -0.80 2.42
C ILE A 70 -2.39 -0.39 1.14
N ALA A 71 -3.72 -0.27 1.15
CA ALA A 71 -4.49 0.22 0.02
C ALA A 71 -4.08 1.65 -0.37
N VAL A 72 -3.86 2.51 0.63
CA VAL A 72 -3.32 3.87 0.43
C VAL A 72 -1.94 3.81 -0.21
N ILE A 73 -1.03 2.95 0.28
CA ILE A 73 0.31 2.77 -0.29
C ILE A 73 0.23 2.36 -1.77
N CYS A 74 -0.62 1.38 -2.10
CA CYS A 74 -0.80 0.94 -3.48
C CYS A 74 -1.33 2.05 -4.38
N SER A 75 -2.30 2.83 -3.90
CA SER A 75 -2.89 3.94 -4.65
C SER A 75 -1.88 5.06 -4.93
N LEU A 76 -1.05 5.41 -3.93
CA LEU A 76 0.02 6.42 -4.10
C LEU A 76 1.06 6.03 -5.16
N VAL A 77 1.34 4.73 -5.29
CA VAL A 77 2.23 4.20 -6.34
C VAL A 77 1.50 4.17 -7.68
N ALA A 78 0.22 3.81 -7.71
CA ALA A 78 -0.57 3.82 -8.92
C ALA A 78 -0.66 5.21 -9.56
N GLU A 79 -0.81 6.27 -8.76
CA GLU A 79 -0.76 7.66 -9.24
C GLU A 79 0.54 7.98 -9.97
N HIS A 80 1.68 7.48 -9.48
CA HIS A 80 2.96 7.68 -10.15
C HIS A 80 2.97 7.05 -11.55
N PHE A 81 2.23 5.96 -11.74
CA PHE A 81 2.03 5.30 -13.02
C PHE A 81 0.76 5.77 -13.75
N ASN A 82 0.22 6.95 -13.42
CA ASN A 82 -1.01 7.51 -14.01
C ASN A 82 -2.22 6.56 -13.93
N GLY A 83 -2.31 5.78 -12.85
CA GLY A 83 -3.38 4.81 -12.61
C GLY A 83 -3.20 3.46 -13.30
N ASP A 84 -2.05 3.20 -13.93
CA ASP A 84 -1.76 1.92 -14.59
C ASP A 84 -1.59 0.79 -13.55
N ALA A 85 -2.64 -0.02 -13.40
CA ALA A 85 -2.69 -1.10 -12.42
C ALA A 85 -1.66 -2.20 -12.69
N GLU A 86 -1.35 -2.49 -13.96
CA GLU A 86 -0.40 -3.53 -14.34
C GLU A 86 1.03 -3.13 -13.99
N LYS A 87 1.43 -1.89 -14.35
CA LYS A 87 2.75 -1.35 -13.95
C LYS A 87 2.88 -1.25 -12.44
N THR A 88 1.81 -0.87 -11.76
CA THR A 88 1.79 -0.83 -10.30
C THR A 88 2.03 -2.22 -9.71
N ALA A 89 1.28 -3.23 -10.17
CA ALA A 89 1.46 -4.61 -9.73
C ALA A 89 2.86 -5.14 -10.03
N LEU A 90 3.42 -4.81 -11.21
CA LEU A 90 4.79 -5.16 -11.57
C LEU A 90 5.79 -4.51 -10.61
N TRP A 91 5.66 -3.22 -10.31
CA TRP A 91 6.53 -2.53 -9.37
C TRP A 91 6.53 -3.16 -7.97
N PHE A 92 5.36 -3.60 -7.48
CA PHE A 92 5.26 -4.31 -6.20
C PHE A 92 5.96 -5.67 -6.22
N LYS A 93 6.04 -6.34 -7.39
CA LYS A 93 6.65 -7.66 -7.56
C LYS A 93 8.15 -7.60 -7.85
N THR A 94 8.63 -6.52 -8.45
CA THR A 94 10.04 -6.34 -8.82
C THR A 94 10.93 -6.11 -7.60
N LEU A 95 12.10 -6.76 -7.58
CA LEU A 95 13.10 -6.53 -6.54
C LEU A 95 13.61 -5.09 -6.59
N ASN A 96 13.74 -4.47 -5.41
CA ASN A 96 14.21 -3.10 -5.32
C ASN A 96 15.53 -3.03 -4.53
N PRO A 97 16.66 -2.68 -5.17
CA PRO A 97 17.95 -2.52 -4.50
C PRO A 97 17.90 -1.51 -3.34
N MET A 98 17.10 -0.45 -3.44
CA MET A 98 16.96 0.57 -2.39
C MET A 98 16.23 0.05 -1.15
N LEU A 99 15.56 -1.10 -1.24
CA LEU A 99 14.91 -1.78 -0.12
C LEU A 99 15.76 -2.93 0.44
N GLY A 100 17.01 -3.08 -0.03
CA GLY A 100 17.86 -4.22 0.32
C GLY A 100 17.61 -5.44 -0.57
N ASN A 101 17.32 -5.20 -1.85
CA ASN A 101 17.04 -6.22 -2.86
C ASN A 101 15.86 -7.15 -2.51
N ILE A 102 14.82 -6.57 -1.91
CA ILE A 102 13.53 -7.22 -1.64
C ILE A 102 12.43 -6.49 -2.42
N SER A 103 11.40 -7.22 -2.86
CA SER A 103 10.25 -6.59 -3.50
C SER A 103 9.40 -5.81 -2.49
N PRO A 104 8.74 -4.70 -2.89
CA PRO A 104 7.77 -4.00 -2.04
C PRO A 104 6.65 -4.92 -1.52
N ARG A 105 6.19 -5.88 -2.34
CA ARG A 105 5.20 -6.89 -1.94
C ARG A 105 5.73 -7.77 -0.80
N ASP A 106 6.97 -8.25 -0.90
CA ASP A 106 7.53 -9.10 0.15
C ASP A 106 7.77 -8.31 1.45
N MET A 107 8.08 -7.02 1.36
CA MET A 107 8.06 -6.15 2.54
C MET A 107 6.69 -6.15 3.23
N ILE A 108 5.60 -6.08 2.48
CA ILE A 108 4.23 -6.15 3.02
C ILE A 108 3.98 -7.53 3.64
N ARG A 109 4.30 -8.62 2.94
CA ARG A 109 4.13 -10.01 3.43
C ARG A 109 4.91 -10.29 4.72
N LEU A 110 6.04 -9.62 4.91
CA LEU A 110 6.86 -9.71 6.12
C LEU A 110 6.42 -8.74 7.23
N GLY A 111 5.32 -8.01 7.06
CA GLY A 111 4.82 -7.04 8.05
C GLY A 111 5.61 -5.72 8.09
N ARG A 112 6.50 -5.48 7.13
CA ARG A 112 7.37 -4.30 7.04
C ARG A 112 6.75 -3.13 6.26
N TYR A 113 5.42 -3.09 6.13
CA TYR A 113 4.70 -2.08 5.35
C TYR A 113 4.96 -0.64 5.83
N LYS A 114 5.16 -0.40 7.15
CA LYS A 114 5.51 0.93 7.68
C LYS A 114 6.83 1.45 7.13
N LYS A 115 7.83 0.57 6.94
CA LYS A 115 9.12 0.94 6.34
C LYS A 115 8.95 1.26 4.86
N LEU A 116 8.13 0.48 4.15
CA LEU A 116 7.79 0.75 2.75
C LEU A 116 7.04 2.08 2.59
N GLN A 117 6.07 2.38 3.45
CA GLN A 117 5.33 3.65 3.43
C GLN A 117 6.27 4.85 3.58
N LYS A 118 7.18 4.80 4.58
CA LYS A 118 8.19 5.84 4.77
C LYS A 118 9.06 6.02 3.53
N PHE A 119 9.50 4.93 2.92
CA PHE A 119 10.29 4.97 1.69
C PHE A 119 9.55 5.69 0.54
N ILE A 120 8.28 5.37 0.31
CA ILE A 120 7.46 5.97 -0.75
C ILE A 120 7.21 7.46 -0.48
N ILE A 121 6.86 7.84 0.76
CA ILE A 121 6.63 9.24 1.13
C ILE A 121 7.91 10.07 0.97
N SER A 122 9.06 9.54 1.42
CA SER A 122 10.35 10.20 1.24
C SER A 122 10.69 10.38 -0.25
N ALA A 123 10.44 9.36 -1.09
CA ALA A 123 10.64 9.47 -2.53
C ALA A 123 9.74 10.54 -3.16
N LYS A 124 8.45 10.62 -2.79
CA LYS A 124 7.52 11.65 -3.28
C LYS A 124 7.87 13.07 -2.81
N THR A 125 8.50 13.21 -1.65
CA THR A 125 8.88 14.54 -1.10
C THR A 125 10.22 15.03 -1.66
N SER A 126 11.16 14.13 -1.89
CA SER A 126 12.48 14.45 -2.47
C SER A 126 12.48 14.50 -4.00
N TYR A 127 11.40 14.07 -4.66
CA TYR A 127 11.25 14.20 -6.11
C TYR A 127 10.96 15.65 -6.49
N ALA A 128 11.99 16.37 -6.95
CA ALA A 128 11.80 17.55 -7.79
C ALA A 128 11.60 17.05 -9.23
N PRO A 129 10.44 17.31 -9.87
CA PRO A 129 10.28 16.96 -11.28
C PRO A 129 11.36 17.69 -12.12
N PRO A 130 11.91 17.06 -13.16
CA PRO A 130 12.78 17.77 -14.09
C PRO A 130 11.99 18.95 -14.67
N LYS A 131 12.57 20.15 -14.57
CA LYS A 131 12.06 21.32 -15.29
C LYS A 131 12.28 21.03 -16.78
N GLY A 132 11.19 20.82 -17.51
CA GLY A 132 11.17 20.92 -18.96
C GLY A 132 11.41 22.35 -19.41
#